data_AF-A0A946QM01-F1
#
_entry.id   AF-A0A946QM01-F1
#
_cell.length_a   1.000
_cell.length_b   1.000
_cell.length_c   1.000
_cell.angle_alpha   90.00
_cell.angle_beta   90.00
_cell.angle_gamma   90.00
#
_symmetry.space_group_name_H-M   'P 1'
#
loop_
_entity.id
_entity.type
_entity.pdbx_description
1 polymer ?
#
loop_
_entity_poly.entity_id
_entity_poly.type
_entity_poly.pdbx_seq_one_letter_code
_entity_poly.pdbx_strand_id
1 'polypeptide(L)'
;MADIEEDFLNRDQKDKATFKAPPFVPRRVLKDLGTGKLEGDRYFSHEFMQQEWEKVWKKTWHFVMKVSELDQPGAFYTHELGKESFLFVRGSDDQIRGFYNVCRHRGNRLCQVEEGVLNTFTCPYHGWKWNDDGSLKQVADPQFFRQFDEGIPEEELGLVPVKVDVWEGWLWFNMDRDSCSLRDYLGPIGEHLETYHFEDCTVLDYQTFEWNANWKHAWDAFNESYHFAELHPNMVNIGEGHDVPIELYGIHSRMLNFNRTVSEVLEDRSSWTELRRRFMLSEAALGPSPDPEAAQKSAIEIDGKPID
;
A
#
# COMPACT_ATOMS: atom_id res chain seq x y z
N MET A 1 -34.30 2.30 12.24
CA MET A 1 -32.98 2.92 12.05
C MET A 1 -31.96 1.89 12.49
N ALA A 2 -30.87 1.74 11.75
CA ALA A 2 -29.75 0.95 12.25
C ALA A 2 -29.21 1.61 13.53
N ASP A 3 -28.69 0.82 14.48
CA ASP A 3 -28.21 1.34 15.78
C ASP A 3 -27.20 2.50 15.64
N ILE A 4 -26.43 2.50 14.53
CA ILE A 4 -25.51 3.58 14.19
C ILE A 4 -26.20 4.90 13.85
N GLU A 5 -27.34 4.86 13.16
CA GLU A 5 -28.12 6.04 12.81
C GLU A 5 -28.75 6.65 14.07
N GLU A 6 -29.22 5.81 14.98
CA GLU A 6 -29.74 6.24 16.28
C GLU A 6 -28.63 6.84 17.16
N ASP A 7 -27.44 6.24 17.18
CA ASP A 7 -26.27 6.79 17.87
C ASP A 7 -25.87 8.17 17.29
N PHE A 8 -25.73 8.31 15.98
CA PHE A 8 -25.44 9.61 15.36
C PHE A 8 -26.48 10.69 15.67
N LEU A 9 -27.77 10.34 15.62
CA LEU A 9 -28.84 11.30 15.91
C LEU A 9 -28.93 11.70 17.38
N ASN A 10 -28.56 10.79 18.29
CA ASN A 10 -28.62 11.01 19.73
C ASN A 10 -27.32 11.56 20.34
N ARG A 11 -26.22 11.62 19.57
CA ARG A 11 -24.96 12.22 20.01
C ARG A 11 -25.14 13.72 20.25
N ASP A 12 -24.83 14.14 21.48
CA ASP A 12 -24.87 15.53 21.89
C ASP A 12 -23.66 16.28 21.28
N GLN A 13 -23.84 16.88 20.11
CA GLN A 13 -22.82 17.70 19.42
C GLN A 13 -22.60 19.07 20.12
N LYS A 14 -22.31 19.08 21.42
CA LYS A 14 -22.04 20.32 22.17
C LYS A 14 -20.77 21.05 21.75
N ASP A 15 -19.88 20.38 21.03
CA ASP A 15 -18.59 20.91 20.59
C ASP A 15 -18.59 21.30 19.10
N LYS A 16 -19.65 21.99 18.63
CA LYS A 16 -19.63 22.59 17.30
C LYS A 16 -18.44 23.53 17.18
N ALA A 17 -17.51 23.17 16.29
CA ALA A 17 -16.20 23.75 16.00
C ALA A 17 -16.04 25.25 16.26
N THR A 18 -15.78 25.60 17.53
CA THR A 18 -15.00 26.78 17.89
C THR A 18 -13.70 26.25 18.49
N PHE A 19 -12.57 26.62 17.91
CA PHE A 19 -11.26 26.29 18.47
C PHE A 19 -11.17 26.83 19.90
N LYS A 20 -11.07 25.93 20.88
CA LYS A 20 -11.06 26.27 22.32
C LYS A 20 -9.64 26.44 22.86
N ALA A 21 -8.64 26.11 22.03
CA ALA A 21 -7.24 26.31 22.33
C ALA A 21 -6.44 26.65 21.05
N PRO A 22 -5.19 27.13 21.18
CA PRO A 22 -4.28 27.20 20.04
C PRO A 22 -3.96 25.81 19.47
N PRO A 23 -3.67 25.72 18.16
CA PRO A 23 -3.32 24.46 17.52
C PRO A 23 -1.99 23.94 18.07
N PHE A 24 -1.84 22.62 18.11
CA PHE A 24 -0.62 21.99 18.62
C PHE A 24 0.62 22.34 17.79
N VAL A 25 0.47 22.30 16.46
CA VAL A 25 1.46 22.82 15.52
C VAL A 25 0.87 24.04 14.79
N PRO A 26 1.70 25.02 14.39
CA PRO A 26 1.23 26.12 13.56
C PRO A 26 0.53 25.61 12.30
N ARG A 27 -0.63 26.18 12.00
CA ARG A 27 -1.38 25.84 10.77
C ARG A 27 -0.51 26.13 9.56
N ARG A 28 -0.35 25.13 8.69
CA ARG A 28 0.33 25.31 7.41
C ARG A 28 -0.70 25.69 6.34
N VAL A 29 -0.34 26.63 5.49
CA VAL A 29 -1.14 26.93 4.30
C VAL A 29 -0.97 25.76 3.34
N LEU A 30 -2.04 24.97 3.18
CA LEU A 30 -2.03 23.87 2.23
C LEU A 30 -1.93 24.41 0.80
N LYS A 31 -1.28 23.63 -0.07
CA LYS A 31 -1.28 23.90 -1.50
C LYS A 31 -2.73 23.88 -2.01
N ASP A 32 -3.14 24.95 -2.69
CA ASP A 32 -4.46 24.99 -3.33
C ASP A 32 -4.50 23.97 -4.47
N LEU A 33 -5.30 22.91 -4.30
CA LEU A 33 -5.57 21.88 -5.30
C LEU A 33 -6.79 22.21 -6.17
N GLY A 34 -7.40 23.37 -5.96
CA GLY A 34 -8.64 23.80 -6.59
C GLY A 34 -9.87 23.37 -5.79
N THR A 35 -11.00 24.01 -6.12
CA THR A 35 -12.33 23.75 -5.52
C THR A 35 -13.28 23.08 -6.50
N GLY A 36 -12.75 22.57 -7.61
CA GLY A 36 -13.51 21.82 -8.60
C GLY A 36 -14.16 20.60 -7.97
N LYS A 37 -15.44 20.38 -8.26
CA LYS A 37 -16.14 19.19 -7.77
C LYS A 37 -15.59 17.94 -8.46
N LEU A 38 -15.43 16.87 -7.69
CA LEU A 38 -15.20 15.54 -8.22
C LEU A 38 -16.56 14.89 -8.47
N GLU A 39 -16.78 14.45 -9.71
CA GLU A 39 -18.01 13.75 -10.08
C GLU A 39 -18.05 12.35 -9.44
N GLY A 40 -19.24 11.96 -8.97
CA GLY A 40 -19.42 10.70 -8.23
C GLY A 40 -19.33 9.45 -9.09
N ASP A 41 -19.47 9.57 -10.41
CA ASP A 41 -19.37 8.46 -11.37
C ASP A 41 -18.06 7.68 -11.25
N ARG A 42 -16.98 8.33 -10.83
CA ARG A 42 -15.68 7.72 -10.56
C ARG A 42 -15.72 6.56 -9.57
N TYR A 43 -16.72 6.50 -8.70
CA TYR A 43 -16.86 5.44 -7.70
C TYR A 43 -17.72 4.26 -8.17
N PHE A 44 -18.55 4.42 -9.21
CA PHE A 44 -19.51 3.39 -9.61
C PHE A 44 -19.56 3.09 -11.13
N SER A 45 -18.98 3.93 -11.98
CA SER A 45 -18.96 3.74 -13.44
C SER A 45 -17.92 2.69 -13.85
N HIS A 46 -18.37 1.75 -14.69
CA HIS A 46 -17.49 0.78 -15.32
C HIS A 46 -16.52 1.43 -16.31
N GLU A 47 -16.94 2.49 -16.99
CA GLU A 47 -16.10 3.26 -17.91
C GLU A 47 -14.94 3.93 -17.17
N PHE A 48 -15.18 4.50 -15.98
CA PHE A 48 -14.12 5.07 -15.17
C PHE A 48 -13.19 3.99 -14.61
N MET A 49 -13.74 2.88 -14.11
CA MET A 49 -12.96 1.73 -13.65
C MET A 49 -12.01 1.20 -14.75
N GLN A 50 -12.47 1.14 -16.01
CA GLN A 50 -11.61 0.72 -17.12
C GLN A 50 -10.49 1.73 -17.40
N GLN A 51 -10.74 3.03 -17.21
CA GLN A 51 -9.68 4.03 -17.31
C GLN A 51 -8.66 3.90 -16.18
N GLU A 52 -9.10 3.62 -14.95
CA GLU A 52 -8.20 3.34 -13.82
C GLU A 52 -7.33 2.12 -14.10
N TRP A 53 -7.90 1.06 -14.69
CA TRP A 53 -7.13 -0.11 -15.10
C TRP A 53 -5.98 0.25 -16.04
N GLU A 54 -6.26 1.05 -17.07
CA GLU A 54 -5.24 1.43 -18.07
C GLU A 54 -4.23 2.47 -17.58
N LYS A 55 -4.64 3.38 -16.70
CA LYS A 55 -3.85 4.57 -16.33
C LYS A 55 -3.25 4.52 -14.94
N VAL A 56 -3.80 3.71 -14.04
CA VAL A 56 -3.35 3.57 -12.65
C VAL A 56 -2.80 2.16 -12.45
N TRP A 57 -3.67 1.15 -12.45
CA TRP A 57 -3.28 -0.22 -12.07
C TRP A 57 -2.17 -0.80 -12.94
N LYS A 58 -2.20 -0.56 -14.26
CA LYS A 58 -1.12 -1.01 -15.16
C LYS A 58 0.16 -0.17 -15.11
N LYS A 59 0.15 0.99 -14.46
CA LYS A 59 1.20 2.02 -14.56
C LYS A 59 1.91 2.30 -13.24
N THR A 60 1.30 1.98 -12.11
CA THR A 60 1.87 2.21 -10.77
C THR A 60 2.59 0.97 -10.25
N TRP A 61 3.50 1.19 -9.30
CA TRP A 61 4.08 0.12 -8.51
C TRP A 61 3.08 -0.37 -7.48
N HIS A 62 2.99 -1.70 -7.34
CA HIS A 62 2.14 -2.40 -6.40
C HIS A 62 2.99 -3.16 -5.40
N PHE A 63 2.55 -3.14 -4.16
CA PHE A 63 3.12 -3.92 -3.07
C PHE A 63 2.67 -5.39 -3.20
N VAL A 64 3.58 -6.34 -2.94
CA VAL A 64 3.28 -7.78 -2.98
C VAL A 64 3.30 -8.39 -1.60
N MET A 65 4.49 -8.51 -1.00
CA MET A 65 4.75 -9.30 0.21
C MET A 65 6.12 -8.97 0.81
N LYS A 66 6.44 -9.51 1.99
CA LYS A 66 7.78 -9.40 2.56
C LYS A 66 8.72 -10.36 1.86
N VAL A 67 9.91 -9.89 1.49
CA VAL A 67 10.91 -10.72 0.80
C VAL A 67 11.37 -11.91 1.65
N SER A 68 11.33 -11.80 2.97
CA SER A 68 11.67 -12.89 3.89
C SER A 68 10.74 -14.09 3.79
N GLU A 69 9.55 -13.93 3.24
CA GLU A 69 8.59 -15.02 3.02
C GLU A 69 8.92 -15.82 1.74
N LEU A 70 9.69 -15.23 0.80
CA LEU A 70 10.39 -15.98 -0.24
C LEU A 70 11.76 -16.40 0.31
N ASP A 71 11.77 -17.33 1.26
CA ASP A 71 12.90 -17.62 2.15
C ASP A 71 14.04 -18.45 1.51
N GLN A 72 13.74 -19.22 0.46
CA GLN A 72 14.69 -20.13 -0.17
C GLN A 72 14.53 -20.22 -1.69
N PRO A 73 15.57 -20.64 -2.44
CA PRO A 73 15.45 -20.85 -3.87
C PRO A 73 14.32 -21.83 -4.22
N GLY A 74 13.53 -21.48 -5.23
CA GLY A 74 12.31 -22.17 -5.64
C GLY A 74 11.06 -21.72 -4.90
N ALA A 75 11.18 -20.99 -3.78
CA ALA A 75 10.02 -20.40 -3.11
C ALA A 75 9.30 -19.45 -4.07
N PHE A 76 7.98 -19.59 -4.17
CA PHE A 76 7.14 -18.77 -5.03
C PHE A 76 5.88 -18.33 -4.31
N TYR A 77 5.31 -17.24 -4.80
CA TYR A 77 4.05 -16.65 -4.38
C TYR A 77 3.25 -16.26 -5.63
N THR A 78 1.93 -16.42 -5.59
CA THR A 78 1.02 -15.95 -6.62
C THR A 78 0.15 -14.82 -6.08
N HIS A 79 0.00 -13.78 -6.88
CA HIS A 79 -0.71 -12.57 -6.49
C HIS A 79 -1.78 -12.27 -7.52
N GLU A 80 -2.98 -11.92 -7.07
CA GLU A 80 -4.09 -11.53 -7.94
C GLU A 80 -4.31 -10.01 -7.83
N LEU A 81 -4.39 -9.33 -8.98
CA LEU A 81 -4.76 -7.92 -9.04
C LEU A 81 -5.79 -7.71 -10.14
N GLY A 82 -7.03 -7.43 -9.71
CA GLY A 82 -8.17 -7.29 -10.61
C GLY A 82 -8.38 -8.58 -11.41
N LYS A 83 -8.13 -8.52 -12.73
CA LYS A 83 -8.30 -9.65 -13.65
C LYS A 83 -7.01 -10.41 -13.96
N GLU A 84 -5.86 -9.94 -13.46
CA GLU A 84 -4.56 -10.51 -13.75
C GLU A 84 -4.04 -11.33 -12.58
N SER A 85 -3.28 -12.37 -12.90
CA SER A 85 -2.60 -13.24 -11.93
C SER A 85 -1.11 -13.20 -12.20
N PHE A 86 -0.33 -13.07 -11.14
CA PHE A 86 1.13 -12.95 -11.17
C PHE A 86 1.77 -14.09 -10.40
N LEU A 87 2.98 -14.45 -10.80
CA LEU A 87 3.82 -15.46 -10.18
C LEU A 87 5.17 -14.81 -9.87
N PHE A 88 5.48 -14.72 -8.57
CA PHE A 88 6.77 -14.25 -8.06
C PHE A 88 7.57 -15.45 -7.54
N VAL A 89 8.85 -15.52 -7.86
CA VAL A 89 9.70 -16.66 -7.48
C VAL A 89 11.10 -16.17 -7.15
N ARG A 90 11.69 -16.72 -6.08
CA ARG A 90 13.14 -16.66 -5.86
C ARG A 90 13.77 -17.78 -6.67
N GLY A 91 14.47 -17.45 -7.74
CA GLY A 91 15.10 -18.45 -8.61
C GLY A 91 16.21 -19.23 -7.91
N SER A 92 16.62 -20.33 -8.54
CA SER A 92 17.76 -21.17 -8.12
C SER A 92 19.09 -20.40 -8.04
N ASP A 93 19.17 -19.24 -8.70
CA ASP A 93 20.27 -18.29 -8.66
C ASP A 93 20.09 -17.15 -7.63
N ASP A 94 19.15 -17.32 -6.71
CA ASP A 94 18.78 -16.41 -5.64
C ASP A 94 18.18 -15.06 -6.10
N GLN A 95 17.93 -14.90 -7.40
CA GLN A 95 17.29 -13.69 -7.94
C GLN A 95 15.77 -13.80 -7.88
N ILE A 96 15.11 -12.76 -7.36
CA ILE A 96 13.65 -12.67 -7.35
C ILE A 96 13.15 -12.15 -8.69
N ARG A 97 12.15 -12.83 -9.25
CA ARG A 97 11.53 -12.51 -10.53
C ARG A 97 10.01 -12.52 -10.42
N GLY A 98 9.35 -11.80 -11.32
CA GLY A 98 7.89 -11.79 -11.44
C GLY A 98 7.45 -12.03 -12.87
N PHE A 99 6.39 -12.80 -13.05
CA PHE A 99 5.79 -13.13 -14.34
C PHE A 99 4.27 -13.05 -14.27
N TYR A 100 3.61 -12.87 -15.41
CA TYR A 100 2.21 -13.23 -15.53
C TYR A 100 2.05 -14.76 -15.32
N ASN A 101 1.13 -15.16 -14.44
CA ASN A 101 0.80 -16.56 -14.12
C ASN A 101 -0.04 -17.20 -15.24
N VAL A 102 0.49 -17.18 -16.46
CA VAL A 102 -0.24 -17.49 -17.69
C VAL A 102 0.63 -18.35 -18.61
N CYS A 103 0.13 -19.53 -18.94
CA CYS A 103 0.75 -20.42 -19.90
C CYS A 103 0.82 -19.77 -21.29
N ARG A 104 2.00 -19.77 -21.90
CA ARG A 104 2.22 -19.17 -23.23
C ARG A 104 1.64 -19.97 -24.39
N HIS A 105 1.12 -21.18 -24.15
CA HIS A 105 0.46 -21.98 -25.19
C HIS A 105 -1.00 -21.54 -25.44
N ARG A 106 -1.87 -21.64 -24.42
CA ARG A 106 -3.32 -21.32 -24.55
C ARG A 106 -3.87 -20.49 -23.39
N GLY A 107 -3.01 -19.77 -22.68
CA GLY A 107 -3.45 -18.84 -21.64
C GLY A 107 -3.96 -19.48 -20.34
N ASN A 108 -3.78 -20.78 -20.15
CA ASN A 108 -4.19 -21.44 -18.91
C ASN A 108 -3.34 -20.95 -17.73
N ARG A 109 -3.94 -20.77 -16.55
CA ARG A 109 -3.20 -20.46 -15.33
C ARG A 109 -2.15 -21.55 -15.03
N LEU A 110 -0.93 -21.15 -14.63
CA LEU A 110 0.17 -22.09 -14.36
C LEU A 110 0.11 -22.63 -12.94
N CYS A 111 0.10 -21.73 -11.95
CA CYS A 111 -0.01 -22.04 -10.52
C CYS A 111 -1.41 -21.70 -10.01
N GLN A 112 -2.04 -22.65 -9.31
CA GLN A 112 -3.35 -22.44 -8.67
C GLN A 112 -3.25 -22.26 -7.15
N VAL A 113 -2.11 -22.62 -6.56
CA VAL A 113 -1.86 -22.44 -5.13
C VAL A 113 -1.19 -21.09 -4.90
N GLU A 114 -1.50 -20.48 -3.76
CA GLU A 114 -1.00 -19.15 -3.39
C GLU A 114 0.52 -19.15 -3.26
N GLU A 115 1.09 -20.14 -2.57
CA GLU A 115 2.52 -20.21 -2.29
C GLU A 115 3.04 -21.65 -2.34
N GLY A 116 4.37 -21.80 -2.40
CA GLY A 116 5.03 -23.09 -2.29
C GLY A 116 6.48 -23.03 -2.76
N VAL A 117 7.05 -24.19 -3.07
CA VAL A 117 8.43 -24.33 -3.53
C VAL A 117 8.46 -25.18 -4.80
N LEU A 118 8.82 -24.57 -5.93
CA LEU A 118 8.90 -25.20 -7.24
C LEU A 118 10.04 -24.59 -8.08
N ASN A 119 10.87 -25.45 -8.67
CA ASN A 119 11.93 -25.02 -9.60
C ASN A 119 11.50 -25.18 -11.07
N THR A 120 10.25 -25.61 -11.31
CA THR A 120 9.67 -25.80 -12.64
C THR A 120 8.16 -25.67 -12.56
N PHE A 121 7.60 -24.80 -13.39
CA PHE A 121 6.17 -24.55 -13.46
C PHE A 121 5.56 -25.32 -14.63
N THR A 122 4.69 -26.29 -14.33
CA THR A 122 4.07 -27.16 -15.34
C THR A 122 2.62 -26.74 -15.57
N CYS A 123 2.26 -26.42 -16.81
CA CYS A 123 0.88 -26.10 -17.17
C CYS A 123 0.00 -27.37 -17.05
N PRO A 124 -1.10 -27.34 -16.28
CA PRO A 124 -1.94 -28.52 -16.07
C PRO A 124 -2.76 -28.91 -17.30
N TYR A 125 -2.78 -28.07 -18.35
CA TYR A 125 -3.56 -28.35 -19.55
C TYR A 125 -2.82 -29.31 -20.51
N HIS A 126 -1.63 -28.94 -20.98
CA HIS A 126 -0.88 -29.72 -21.97
C HIS A 126 0.53 -30.10 -21.52
N GLY A 127 0.87 -29.91 -20.24
CA GLY A 127 2.16 -30.35 -19.68
C GLY A 127 3.38 -29.58 -20.15
N TRP A 128 3.21 -28.41 -20.78
CA TRP A 128 4.33 -27.50 -21.07
C TRP A 128 4.95 -27.00 -19.77
N LYS A 129 6.27 -26.78 -19.78
CA LYS A 129 7.02 -26.45 -18.57
C LYS A 129 7.89 -25.23 -18.78
N TRP A 130 8.00 -24.42 -17.73
CA TRP A 130 8.91 -23.29 -17.63
C TRP A 130 9.83 -23.46 -16.42
N ASN A 131 11.06 -22.99 -16.52
CA ASN A 131 11.98 -22.91 -15.37
C ASN A 131 11.60 -21.75 -14.44
N ASP A 132 12.26 -21.65 -13.30
CA ASP A 132 12.10 -20.58 -12.30
C ASP A 132 12.65 -19.21 -12.75
N ASP A 133 13.46 -19.18 -13.81
CA ASP A 133 13.85 -17.96 -14.52
C ASP A 133 12.83 -17.52 -15.61
N GLY A 134 11.74 -18.29 -15.78
CA GLY A 134 10.70 -18.05 -16.78
C GLY A 134 11.03 -18.55 -18.19
N SER A 135 12.22 -19.11 -18.44
CA SER A 135 12.56 -19.71 -19.73
C SER A 135 11.70 -20.93 -20.02
N LEU A 136 11.37 -21.16 -21.31
CA LEU A 136 10.67 -22.37 -21.71
C LEU A 136 11.59 -23.57 -21.51
N LYS A 137 11.14 -24.54 -20.70
CA LYS A 137 11.90 -25.76 -20.42
C LYS A 137 11.53 -26.90 -21.34
N GLN A 138 10.22 -27.06 -21.60
CA GLN A 138 9.72 -28.22 -22.31
C GLN A 138 8.37 -27.95 -22.97
N VAL A 139 8.26 -28.36 -24.24
CA VAL A 139 7.00 -28.57 -24.96
C VAL A 139 6.65 -30.05 -24.91
N ALA A 140 5.36 -30.38 -24.78
CA ALA A 140 4.91 -31.77 -24.81
C ALA A 140 4.97 -32.35 -26.24
N ASP A 141 5.65 -33.49 -26.37
CA ASP A 141 5.77 -34.30 -27.58
C ASP A 141 5.98 -33.53 -28.91
N PRO A 142 6.99 -32.62 -28.99
CA PRO A 142 7.16 -31.74 -30.15
C PRO A 142 7.39 -32.52 -31.46
N GLN A 143 7.93 -33.75 -31.39
CA GLN A 143 8.19 -34.61 -32.56
C GLN A 143 6.93 -35.00 -33.36
N PHE A 144 5.73 -34.83 -32.79
CA PHE A 144 4.48 -35.12 -33.49
C PHE A 144 3.84 -33.88 -34.14
N PHE A 145 4.45 -32.70 -34.03
CA PHE A 145 3.88 -31.45 -34.52
C PHE A 145 4.84 -30.72 -35.47
N ARG A 146 4.44 -30.61 -36.76
CA ARG A 146 5.26 -30.00 -37.83
C ARG A 146 5.71 -28.56 -37.55
N GLN A 147 4.97 -27.82 -36.73
CA GLN A 147 5.33 -26.47 -36.32
C GLN A 147 6.64 -26.39 -35.52
N PHE A 148 7.16 -27.54 -35.04
CA PHE A 148 8.44 -27.64 -34.34
C PHE A 148 9.53 -28.35 -35.18
N ASP A 149 9.28 -28.62 -36.47
CA ASP A 149 10.26 -29.29 -37.35
C ASP A 149 11.56 -28.47 -37.49
N GLU A 150 11.46 -27.14 -37.39
CA GLU A 150 12.59 -26.20 -37.44
C GLU A 150 13.14 -25.84 -36.04
N GLY A 151 12.64 -26.50 -35.00
CA GLY A 151 12.98 -26.24 -33.60
C GLY A 151 11.87 -25.56 -32.80
N ILE A 152 12.06 -25.47 -31.49
CA ILE A 152 11.14 -24.80 -30.57
C ILE A 152 11.64 -23.35 -30.39
N PRO A 153 10.79 -22.33 -30.60
CA PRO A 153 11.18 -20.93 -30.39
C PRO A 153 11.16 -20.59 -28.89
N GLU A 154 12.14 -21.11 -28.14
CA GLU A 154 12.22 -21.00 -26.67
C GLU A 154 12.23 -19.54 -26.19
N GLU A 155 12.94 -18.65 -26.89
CA GLU A 155 13.04 -17.23 -26.54
C GLU A 155 11.69 -16.48 -26.65
N GLU A 156 10.84 -16.86 -27.61
CA GLU A 156 9.52 -16.24 -27.81
C GLU A 156 8.46 -16.77 -26.84
N LEU A 157 8.66 -18.00 -26.37
CA LEU A 157 7.70 -18.77 -25.58
C LEU A 157 8.02 -18.81 -24.07
N GLY A 158 9.02 -18.05 -23.61
CA GLY A 158 9.25 -17.79 -22.19
C GLY A 158 8.08 -17.06 -21.52
N LEU A 159 7.96 -17.13 -20.20
CA LEU A 159 6.93 -16.41 -19.45
C LEU A 159 7.03 -14.90 -19.68
N VAL A 160 5.91 -14.19 -19.66
CA VAL A 160 5.89 -12.72 -19.79
C VAL A 160 6.32 -12.12 -18.45
N PRO A 161 7.46 -11.42 -18.35
CA PRO A 161 7.90 -10.84 -17.10
C PRO A 161 7.11 -9.57 -16.74
N VAL A 162 6.97 -9.30 -15.45
CA VAL A 162 6.66 -7.97 -14.91
C VAL A 162 7.92 -7.35 -14.33
N LYS A 163 7.95 -6.03 -14.20
CA LYS A 163 9.07 -5.36 -13.51
C LYS A 163 8.93 -5.62 -12.01
N VAL A 164 10.01 -5.99 -11.35
CA VAL A 164 10.07 -6.19 -9.89
C VAL A 164 11.22 -5.40 -9.31
N ASP A 165 11.07 -4.99 -8.06
CA ASP A 165 12.12 -4.33 -7.29
C ASP A 165 11.84 -4.53 -5.78
N VAL A 166 12.84 -4.29 -4.95
CA VAL A 166 12.75 -4.47 -3.49
C VAL A 166 13.12 -3.17 -2.80
N TRP A 167 12.27 -2.75 -1.85
CA TRP A 167 12.53 -1.60 -1.01
C TRP A 167 12.20 -1.94 0.45
N GLU A 168 13.13 -1.68 1.37
CA GLU A 168 13.02 -1.98 2.81
C GLU A 168 12.49 -3.41 3.10
N GLY A 169 13.02 -4.39 2.35
CA GLY A 169 12.63 -5.80 2.45
C GLY A 169 11.22 -6.14 1.96
N TRP A 170 10.53 -5.24 1.27
CA TRP A 170 9.24 -5.48 0.63
C TRP A 170 9.41 -5.68 -0.87
N LEU A 171 8.74 -6.70 -1.41
CA LEU A 171 8.70 -6.95 -2.85
C LEU A 171 7.61 -6.09 -3.49
N TRP A 172 7.98 -5.39 -4.56
CA TRP A 172 7.06 -4.61 -5.37
C TRP A 172 7.10 -5.04 -6.83
N PHE A 173 6.02 -4.78 -7.57
CA PHE A 173 5.99 -5.00 -9.00
C PHE A 173 5.27 -3.90 -9.77
N ASN A 174 5.58 -3.78 -11.06
CA ASN A 174 4.88 -2.92 -12.01
C ASN A 174 4.64 -3.69 -13.32
N MET A 175 3.41 -3.62 -13.83
CA MET A 175 3.04 -4.25 -15.10
C MET A 175 3.68 -3.53 -16.30
N ASP A 176 3.95 -2.23 -16.17
CA ASP A 176 4.67 -1.45 -17.16
C ASP A 176 6.18 -1.65 -17.00
N ARG A 177 6.77 -2.41 -17.92
CA ARG A 177 8.22 -2.69 -17.94
C ARG A 177 9.07 -1.45 -18.21
N ASP A 178 8.48 -0.43 -18.81
CA ASP A 178 9.13 0.85 -19.14
C ASP A 178 8.88 1.93 -18.07
N SER A 179 8.23 1.56 -16.95
CA SER A 179 8.02 2.45 -15.80
C SER A 179 9.34 2.98 -15.23
N CYS A 180 9.26 4.05 -14.42
CA CYS A 180 10.39 4.52 -13.62
C CYS A 180 10.88 3.44 -12.63
N SER A 181 12.07 3.64 -12.04
CA SER A 181 12.54 2.76 -10.96
C SER A 181 11.61 2.84 -9.73
N LEU A 182 11.63 1.83 -8.86
CA LEU A 182 10.84 1.90 -7.63
C LEU A 182 11.32 3.06 -6.74
N ARG A 183 12.64 3.29 -6.68
CA ARG A 183 13.22 4.43 -5.96
C ARG A 183 12.68 5.77 -6.47
N ASP A 184 12.65 5.98 -7.78
CA ASP A 184 12.09 7.22 -8.36
C ASP A 184 10.57 7.33 -8.12
N TYR A 185 9.87 6.20 -8.16
CA TYR A 185 8.45 6.15 -7.87
C TYR A 185 8.17 6.58 -6.42
N LEU A 186 8.88 6.02 -5.45
CA LEU A 186 8.74 6.36 -4.02
C LEU A 186 9.20 7.79 -3.74
N GLY A 187 10.25 8.26 -4.41
CA GLY A 187 10.75 9.63 -4.26
C GLY A 187 11.09 9.97 -2.79
N PRO A 188 10.91 11.24 -2.38
CA PRO A 188 11.29 11.70 -1.04
C PRO A 188 10.56 10.99 0.10
N ILE A 189 9.32 10.53 -0.13
CA ILE A 189 8.58 9.83 0.92
C ILE A 189 9.21 8.47 1.23
N GLY A 190 9.80 7.81 0.25
CA GLY A 190 10.61 6.60 0.48
C GLY A 190 11.74 6.88 1.46
N GLU A 191 12.57 7.90 1.20
CA GLU A 191 13.70 8.28 2.07
C GLU A 191 13.26 8.61 3.50
N HIS A 192 12.14 9.31 3.67
CA HIS A 192 11.60 9.59 5.00
C HIS A 192 11.22 8.31 5.77
N LEU A 193 10.75 7.30 5.06
CA LEU A 193 10.29 6.04 5.63
C LEU A 193 11.42 5.05 5.92
N GLU A 194 12.61 5.20 5.33
CA GLU A 194 13.79 4.34 5.60
C GLU A 194 14.20 4.36 7.10
N THR A 195 13.84 5.42 7.83
CA THR A 195 14.10 5.52 9.28
C THR A 195 13.36 4.48 10.13
N TYR A 196 12.35 3.81 9.57
CA TYR A 196 11.61 2.74 10.24
C TYR A 196 12.32 1.39 10.13
N HIS A 197 13.32 1.23 9.24
CA HIS A 197 14.06 -0.02 9.02
C HIS A 197 13.12 -1.20 8.80
N PHE A 198 12.24 -1.10 7.79
CA PHE A 198 11.20 -2.12 7.65
C PHE A 198 11.77 -3.49 7.31
N GLU A 199 12.98 -3.57 6.73
CA GLU A 199 13.74 -4.82 6.52
C GLU A 199 13.96 -5.61 7.81
N ASP A 200 14.11 -4.94 8.95
CA ASP A 200 14.33 -5.59 10.25
C ASP A 200 13.02 -5.98 10.94
N CYS A 201 11.87 -5.55 10.39
CA CYS A 201 10.56 -5.88 10.93
C CYS A 201 10.10 -7.27 10.49
N THR A 202 9.59 -8.03 11.47
CA THR A 202 8.94 -9.32 11.23
C THR A 202 7.44 -9.13 11.04
N VAL A 203 6.90 -9.64 9.93
CA VAL A 203 5.45 -9.73 9.72
C VAL A 203 4.86 -10.74 10.71
N LEU A 204 3.85 -10.31 11.47
CA LEU A 204 3.17 -11.17 12.44
C LEU A 204 1.89 -11.80 11.88
N ASP A 205 1.16 -11.07 11.04
CA ASP A 205 -0.15 -11.47 10.52
C ASP A 205 -0.54 -10.60 9.32
N TYR A 206 -1.34 -11.18 8.41
CA TYR A 206 -2.02 -10.45 7.33
C TYR A 206 -3.52 -10.53 7.54
N GLN A 207 -4.18 -9.36 7.58
CA GLN A 207 -5.64 -9.29 7.72
C GLN A 207 -6.26 -8.72 6.46
N THR A 208 -7.12 -9.51 5.83
CA THR A 208 -7.86 -9.11 4.63
C THR A 208 -9.33 -8.94 4.97
N PHE A 209 -9.91 -7.81 4.56
CA PHE A 209 -11.31 -7.50 4.75
C PHE A 209 -11.95 -7.19 3.39
N GLU A 210 -13.04 -7.88 3.07
CA GLU A 210 -13.83 -7.57 1.90
C GLU A 210 -14.85 -6.47 2.23
N TRP A 211 -14.78 -5.37 1.50
CA TRP A 211 -15.75 -4.28 1.59
C TRP A 211 -16.45 -4.11 0.25
N ASN A 212 -17.78 -4.16 0.25
CA ASN A 212 -18.60 -3.84 -0.91
C ASN A 212 -18.64 -2.32 -1.19
N ALA A 213 -17.48 -1.76 -1.51
CA ALA A 213 -17.27 -0.36 -1.83
C ALA A 213 -16.16 -0.21 -2.88
N ASN A 214 -16.12 0.95 -3.55
CA ASN A 214 -15.00 1.27 -4.42
C ASN A 214 -13.72 1.47 -3.58
N TRP A 215 -12.58 0.93 -4.03
CA TRP A 215 -11.29 1.03 -3.35
C TRP A 215 -10.90 2.46 -2.94
N LYS A 216 -11.29 3.46 -3.74
CA LYS A 216 -11.04 4.87 -3.46
C LYS A 216 -11.69 5.37 -2.18
N HIS A 217 -12.79 4.78 -1.70
CA HIS A 217 -13.40 5.19 -0.42
C HIS A 217 -12.44 5.00 0.75
N ALA A 218 -11.76 3.85 0.79
CA ALA A 218 -10.75 3.61 1.82
C ALA A 218 -9.59 4.59 1.64
N TRP A 219 -9.10 4.76 0.40
CA TRP A 219 -7.97 5.64 0.13
C TRP A 219 -8.26 7.10 0.49
N ASP A 220 -9.41 7.63 0.11
CA ASP A 220 -9.82 9.02 0.38
C ASP A 220 -9.93 9.26 1.88
N ALA A 221 -10.47 8.30 2.65
CA ALA A 221 -10.57 8.42 4.12
C ALA A 221 -9.20 8.51 4.83
N PHE A 222 -8.13 8.00 4.21
CA PHE A 222 -6.75 8.16 4.72
C PHE A 222 -6.02 9.37 4.13
N ASN A 223 -6.69 10.18 3.31
CA ASN A 223 -6.19 11.44 2.74
C ASN A 223 -6.88 12.68 3.31
N GLU A 224 -7.73 12.53 4.34
CA GLU A 224 -8.33 13.65 5.06
C GLU A 224 -8.55 13.31 6.54
N SER A 225 -8.75 14.36 7.35
CA SER A 225 -9.05 14.25 8.78
C SER A 225 -10.43 14.80 9.15
N TYR A 226 -11.21 15.24 8.17
CA TYR A 226 -12.48 15.93 8.39
C TYR A 226 -13.49 15.04 9.11
N HIS A 227 -13.48 13.73 8.84
CA HIS A 227 -14.39 12.80 9.48
C HIS A 227 -14.00 12.43 10.92
N PHE A 228 -12.78 12.71 11.39
CA PHE A 228 -12.28 12.19 12.67
C PHE A 228 -13.12 12.63 13.86
N ALA A 229 -13.43 13.92 13.96
CA ALA A 229 -14.21 14.44 15.09
C ALA A 229 -15.61 13.81 15.17
N GLU A 230 -16.23 13.53 14.02
CA GLU A 230 -17.59 13.04 13.94
C GLU A 230 -17.68 11.51 14.05
N LEU A 231 -16.86 10.79 13.27
CA LEU A 231 -16.86 9.33 13.22
C LEU A 231 -16.10 8.71 14.39
N HIS A 232 -15.02 9.36 14.85
CA HIS A 232 -14.13 8.90 15.90
C HIS A 232 -14.10 9.88 17.09
N PRO A 233 -15.22 10.11 17.81
CA PRO A 233 -15.29 11.12 18.88
C PRO A 233 -14.33 10.83 20.06
N ASN A 234 -13.89 9.59 20.21
CA ASN A 234 -12.86 9.23 21.18
C ASN A 234 -11.44 9.63 20.75
N MET A 235 -11.19 9.80 19.44
CA MET A 235 -9.89 10.14 18.89
C MET A 235 -9.47 11.56 19.25
N VAL A 236 -10.38 12.54 19.21
CA VAL A 236 -10.07 13.94 19.60
C VAL A 236 -9.60 14.07 21.06
N ASN A 237 -9.92 13.09 21.90
CA ASN A 237 -9.47 13.03 23.29
C ASN A 237 -8.01 12.59 23.45
N ILE A 238 -7.41 11.98 22.43
CA ILE A 238 -6.08 11.35 22.48
C ILE A 238 -5.20 11.70 21.26
N GLY A 239 -5.69 12.47 20.30
CA GLY A 239 -4.94 12.96 19.14
C GLY A 239 -5.52 14.28 18.62
N GLU A 240 -4.69 15.07 17.92
CA GLU A 240 -5.21 16.18 17.11
C GLU A 240 -6.02 15.58 15.95
N GLY A 241 -7.27 16.03 15.79
CA GLY A 241 -8.22 15.43 14.86
C GLY A 241 -9.04 16.43 14.08
N HIS A 242 -8.74 17.73 14.18
CA HIS A 242 -9.48 18.76 13.44
C HIS A 242 -8.64 19.42 12.34
N ASP A 243 -7.39 19.77 12.61
CA ASP A 243 -6.49 20.43 11.65
C ASP A 243 -5.19 19.64 11.50
N VAL A 244 -5.29 18.50 10.81
CA VAL A 244 -4.17 17.58 10.61
C VAL A 244 -3.39 17.99 9.35
N PRO A 245 -2.07 18.23 9.45
CA PRO A 245 -1.26 18.58 8.28
C PRO A 245 -1.21 17.45 7.26
N ILE A 246 -1.45 17.82 6.00
CA ILE A 246 -1.27 16.94 4.84
C ILE A 246 -0.19 17.54 3.94
N GLU A 247 0.88 16.80 3.74
CA GLU A 247 2.01 17.18 2.91
C GLU A 247 1.96 16.43 1.59
N LEU A 248 2.31 17.08 0.49
CA LEU A 248 2.28 16.50 -0.86
C LEU A 248 3.70 16.36 -1.40
N TYR A 249 4.07 15.14 -1.80
CA TYR A 249 5.36 14.78 -2.39
C TYR A 249 5.15 14.17 -3.77
N GLY A 250 4.97 15.04 -4.77
CA GLY A 250 4.67 14.60 -6.14
C GLY A 250 3.32 13.89 -6.21
N ILE A 251 3.34 12.57 -6.45
CA ILE A 251 2.15 11.71 -6.51
C ILE A 251 1.75 11.14 -5.14
N HIS A 252 2.56 11.35 -4.11
CA HIS A 252 2.34 10.86 -2.75
C HIS A 252 1.83 11.95 -1.83
N SER A 253 1.12 11.54 -0.79
CA SER A 253 0.67 12.38 0.31
C SER A 253 1.11 11.78 1.65
N ARG A 254 1.31 12.63 2.66
CA ARG A 254 1.56 12.23 4.04
C ARG A 254 0.64 13.02 4.96
N MET A 255 -0.21 12.30 5.70
CA MET A 255 -1.02 12.87 6.78
C MET A 255 -0.31 12.67 8.12
N LEU A 256 -0.05 13.76 8.84
CA LEU A 256 0.70 13.74 10.11
C LEU A 256 -0.24 13.77 11.32
N ASN A 257 -0.59 12.58 11.81
CA ASN A 257 -1.44 12.43 13.00
C ASN A 257 -0.64 12.60 14.30
N PHE A 258 -0.91 13.69 15.04
CA PHE A 258 -0.30 13.93 16.35
C PHE A 258 -1.04 13.17 17.45
N ASN A 259 -0.77 11.87 17.54
CA ASN A 259 -1.23 11.05 18.65
C ASN A 259 -0.63 11.53 19.98
N ARG A 260 -1.34 11.29 21.08
CA ARG A 260 -1.04 11.78 22.45
C ARG A 260 -1.08 13.29 22.62
N THR A 261 -1.84 13.95 21.75
CA THR A 261 -2.14 15.37 21.88
C THR A 261 -3.64 15.53 21.99
N VAL A 262 -4.14 16.29 22.94
CA VAL A 262 -5.59 16.56 22.99
C VAL A 262 -5.94 17.63 21.95
N SER A 263 -6.91 17.35 21.08
CA SER A 263 -7.32 18.25 20.00
C SER A 263 -7.75 19.63 20.53
N GLU A 264 -7.51 20.66 19.73
CA GLU A 264 -7.86 22.07 20.04
C GLU A 264 -9.37 22.36 20.13
N VAL A 265 -10.23 21.42 19.72
CA VAL A 265 -11.69 21.54 19.86
C VAL A 265 -12.18 21.24 21.28
N LEU A 266 -11.35 20.59 22.11
CA LEU A 266 -11.69 20.25 23.48
C LEU A 266 -11.23 21.32 24.47
N GLU A 267 -12.12 21.68 25.39
CA GLU A 267 -11.85 22.67 26.45
C GLU A 267 -10.92 22.10 27.51
N ASP A 268 -11.20 20.87 27.95
CA ASP A 268 -10.39 20.17 28.93
C ASP A 268 -9.29 19.35 28.28
N ARG A 269 -8.09 19.91 28.31
CA ARG A 269 -6.85 19.31 27.78
C ARG A 269 -5.92 18.77 28.86
N SER A 270 -6.31 18.91 30.13
CA SER A 270 -5.44 18.61 31.27
C SER A 270 -5.85 17.37 32.06
N SER A 271 -7.14 16.99 31.99
CA SER A 271 -7.61 15.82 32.72
C SER A 271 -7.13 14.51 32.11
N TRP A 272 -6.81 13.56 32.99
CA TRP A 272 -6.46 12.19 32.64
C TRP A 272 -7.68 11.28 32.79
N THR A 273 -8.57 11.33 31.80
CA THR A 273 -9.68 10.37 31.67
C THR A 273 -9.12 8.94 31.57
N GLU A 274 -9.93 7.94 31.91
CA GLU A 274 -9.49 6.54 31.82
C GLU A 274 -9.01 6.17 30.40
N LEU A 275 -9.74 6.65 29.38
CA LEU A 275 -9.35 6.52 27.99
C LEU A 275 -7.98 7.16 27.70
N ARG A 276 -7.75 8.40 28.15
CA ARG A 276 -6.45 9.08 27.99
C ARG A 276 -5.33 8.32 28.69
N ARG A 277 -5.54 7.86 29.93
CA ARG A 277 -4.53 7.05 30.64
C ARG A 277 -4.20 5.78 29.89
N ARG A 278 -5.21 5.05 29.43
CA ARG A 278 -5.01 3.79 28.69
C ARG A 278 -4.25 3.98 27.38
N PHE A 279 -4.53 5.03 26.62
CA PHE A 279 -3.91 5.24 25.30
C PHE A 279 -2.61 6.05 25.33
N MET A 280 -2.46 6.97 26.28
CA MET A 280 -1.30 7.86 26.35
C MET A 280 -0.24 7.41 27.36
N LEU A 281 -0.59 6.55 28.33
CA LEU A 281 0.30 6.11 29.42
C LEU A 281 0.49 4.58 29.51
N SER A 282 -0.06 3.76 28.60
CA SER A 282 0.19 2.30 28.62
C SER A 282 1.67 1.99 28.41
N GLU A 283 2.20 0.92 29.00
CA GLU A 283 3.60 0.50 28.81
C GLU A 283 3.96 0.22 27.34
N ALA A 284 3.00 -0.28 26.53
CA ALA A 284 3.15 -0.41 25.07
C ALA A 284 3.32 0.95 24.35
N ALA A 285 2.91 2.03 24.99
CA ALA A 285 3.06 3.41 24.56
C ALA A 285 4.33 4.08 25.16
N LEU A 286 4.98 3.53 26.20
CA LEU A 286 6.11 4.16 26.89
C LEU A 286 7.47 4.05 26.18
N GLY A 287 7.50 3.72 24.88
CA GLY A 287 8.59 4.22 24.03
C GLY A 287 8.64 5.75 24.15
N PRO A 288 9.83 6.40 24.09
CA PRO A 288 9.95 7.82 24.40
C PRO A 288 8.98 8.62 23.52
N SER A 289 7.95 9.20 24.15
CA SER A 289 7.13 10.20 23.50
C SER A 289 8.07 11.36 23.16
N PRO A 290 8.12 11.84 21.91
CA PRO A 290 8.90 13.04 21.62
C PRO A 290 8.34 14.15 22.50
N ASP A 291 9.22 14.75 23.30
CA ASP A 291 8.90 15.96 24.04
C ASP A 291 8.41 16.99 23.00
N PRO A 292 7.18 17.53 23.12
CA PRO A 292 6.64 18.50 22.18
C PRO A 292 7.57 19.71 21.98
N GLU A 293 8.26 20.14 23.02
CA GLU A 293 9.24 21.24 22.93
C GLU A 293 10.55 20.81 22.27
N ALA A 294 10.91 19.52 22.36
CA ALA A 294 12.05 18.94 21.65
C ALA A 294 11.74 18.67 20.17
N ALA A 295 10.53 18.21 19.84
CA ALA A 295 10.04 18.01 18.47
C ALA A 295 9.94 19.33 17.69
N GLN A 296 9.63 20.42 18.39
CA GLN A 296 9.63 21.78 17.84
C GLN A 296 11.05 22.34 17.63
N LYS A 297 12.04 21.81 18.36
CA LYS A 297 13.48 22.15 18.22
C LYS A 297 14.25 21.22 17.30
N SER A 298 13.70 20.05 16.96
CA SER A 298 14.35 19.03 16.14
C SER A 298 13.84 18.99 14.70
N ALA A 299 13.27 20.09 14.20
CA ALA A 299 13.14 20.26 12.76
C ALA A 299 14.54 20.04 12.16
N ILE A 300 14.70 18.98 11.37
CA ILE A 300 15.97 18.64 10.75
C ILE A 300 16.34 19.83 9.86
N GLU A 301 17.41 20.52 10.19
CA GLU A 301 18.00 21.55 9.34
C GLU A 301 19.01 20.87 8.42
N ILE A 302 18.86 21.03 7.11
CA ILE A 302 19.95 20.79 6.15
C ILE A 302 20.49 22.19 5.79
N ASP A 303 21.77 22.42 6.08
CA ASP A 303 22.46 23.69 5.85
C ASP A 303 21.82 24.93 6.52
N GLY A 304 21.27 24.76 7.73
CA GLY A 304 20.73 25.88 8.51
C GLY A 304 19.45 26.50 7.94
N LYS A 305 18.70 25.72 7.15
CA LYS A 305 17.35 26.07 6.71
C LYS A 305 16.35 25.00 7.15
N PRO A 306 15.15 25.39 7.59
CA PRO A 306 14.06 24.43 7.80
C PRO A 306 13.79 23.71 6.48
N ILE A 307 13.59 22.39 6.54
CA ILE A 307 13.08 21.62 5.41
C ILE A 307 11.67 22.13 5.12
N ASP A 308 11.52 22.83 4.00
CA ASP A 308 10.23 23.12 3.36
C ASP A 308 9.67 21.86 2.69
#